data_AF-A0A928GGW5-F1
#
_entry.id   AF-A0A928GGW5-F1
#
_cell.length_a   1.000
_cell.length_b   1.000
_cell.length_c   1.000
_cell.angle_alpha   90.00
_cell.angle_beta   90.00
_cell.angle_gamma   90.00
#
_symmetry.space_group_name_H-M   'P 1'
#
loop_
_entity.id
_entity.type
_entity.pdbx_description
1 polymer ?
#
loop_
_entity_poly.entity_id
_entity_poly.type
_entity_poly.pdbx_seq_one_letter_code
_entity_poly.pdbx_strand_id
1 'polypeptide(L)'
;MKKKILFSLLIILLSPSLWAQEAHWQFDEGDFQYDMTAVVALQFEDAVINDWSNYEIAAFCGKECRGVIDPTKDILQYGGTTIAYLRVRSNQASGEEITFKVYDKSAGRVINVQGLKVTFQNDDTQGTPANPKILDITQNFNPGDVNDDGEVTMDDVLMTIDASLGNVPAKYNMAAGDVDGDGEITINDVVIIINMKQ
;
A
#
# COMPACT_ATOMS: atom_id res chain seq x y z
N MET A 1 -63.04 18.32 -21.22
CA MET A 1 -62.04 19.41 -21.10
C MET A 1 -62.29 20.08 -19.74
N LYS A 2 -61.40 20.13 -18.74
CA LYS A 2 -59.98 20.51 -18.74
C LYS A 2 -59.22 19.73 -17.63
N LYS A 3 -58.03 19.22 -17.97
CA LYS A 3 -57.04 18.66 -17.03
C LYS A 3 -56.46 19.79 -16.16
N LYS A 4 -56.34 19.59 -14.84
CA LYS A 4 -55.45 20.40 -14.00
C LYS A 4 -54.21 19.56 -13.73
N ILE A 5 -53.10 19.97 -14.33
CA ILE A 5 -51.80 19.31 -14.22
C ILE A 5 -51.14 19.76 -12.91
N LEU A 6 -50.69 18.75 -12.18
CA LEU A 6 -49.90 18.76 -10.96
C LEU A 6 -48.49 19.30 -11.27
N PHE A 7 -47.95 20.21 -10.45
CA PHE A 7 -46.52 20.50 -10.42
C PHE A 7 -46.11 20.67 -8.96
N SER A 8 -45.83 19.55 -8.29
CA SER A 8 -45.15 19.55 -7.00
C SER A 8 -43.65 19.50 -7.28
N LEU A 9 -42.95 20.57 -6.91
CA LEU A 9 -41.52 20.73 -7.05
C LEU A 9 -40.82 19.77 -6.07
N LEU A 10 -40.38 18.60 -6.55
CA LEU A 10 -39.56 17.67 -5.79
C LEU A 10 -38.09 18.04 -6.01
N ILE A 11 -37.53 18.84 -5.10
CA ILE A 11 -36.09 19.08 -5.02
C ILE A 11 -35.45 17.79 -4.49
N ILE A 12 -34.83 17.02 -5.38
CA ILE A 12 -33.98 15.88 -5.02
C ILE A 12 -32.70 16.48 -4.46
N LEU A 13 -32.54 16.44 -3.14
CA LEU A 13 -31.24 16.62 -2.48
C LEU A 13 -30.34 15.45 -2.91
N LEU A 14 -29.61 15.62 -4.02
CA LEU A 14 -28.40 14.82 -4.25
C LEU A 14 -27.36 15.33 -3.26
N SER A 15 -27.36 14.77 -2.05
CA SER A 15 -26.19 14.82 -1.19
C SER A 15 -25.08 14.10 -1.94
N PRO A 16 -23.94 14.74 -2.27
CA PRO A 16 -22.77 13.99 -2.63
C PRO A 16 -22.42 13.14 -1.40
N SER A 17 -22.54 11.82 -1.55
CA SER A 17 -21.94 10.91 -0.59
C SER A 17 -20.45 11.21 -0.60
N LEU A 18 -19.97 11.89 0.44
CA LEU A 18 -18.54 11.88 0.77
C LEU A 18 -18.22 10.43 1.07
N TRP A 19 -17.73 9.69 0.08
CA TRP A 19 -17.13 8.40 0.32
C TRP A 19 -15.90 8.68 1.17
N ALA A 20 -16.00 8.46 2.48
CA ALA A 20 -14.81 8.19 3.25
C ALA A 20 -14.15 6.99 2.57
N GLN A 21 -12.91 7.16 2.11
CA GLN A 21 -12.15 6.03 1.57
C GLN A 21 -12.01 5.04 2.73
N GLU A 22 -12.65 3.89 2.57
CA GLU A 22 -12.56 2.79 3.53
C GLU A 22 -11.08 2.40 3.66
N ALA A 23 -10.61 2.14 4.89
CA ALA A 23 -9.25 1.69 5.12
C ALA A 23 -8.98 0.47 4.24
N HIS A 24 -7.83 0.47 3.56
CA HIS A 24 -7.47 -0.54 2.58
C HIS A 24 -7.33 -1.93 3.22
N TRP A 25 -6.97 -1.97 4.51
CA TRP A 25 -6.93 -3.18 5.30
C TRP A 25 -7.81 -3.08 6.53
N GLN A 26 -8.47 -4.19 6.85
CA GLN A 26 -9.25 -4.40 8.06
C GLN A 26 -8.85 -5.73 8.68
N PHE A 27 -8.89 -5.80 10.01
CA PHE A 27 -8.76 -7.04 10.76
C PHE A 27 -9.57 -6.91 12.07
N ASP A 28 -10.07 -8.03 12.59
CA ASP A 28 -10.73 -8.05 13.90
C ASP A 28 -9.68 -8.26 14.99
N GLU A 29 -9.54 -7.28 15.88
CA GLU A 29 -8.62 -7.37 17.01
C GLU A 29 -8.97 -8.51 17.98
N GLY A 30 -10.24 -8.90 18.06
CA GLY A 30 -10.75 -9.94 18.96
C GLY A 30 -10.33 -11.37 18.58
N ASP A 31 -9.82 -11.56 17.37
CA ASP A 31 -9.37 -12.87 16.88
C ASP A 31 -8.01 -13.30 17.44
N PHE A 32 -7.35 -12.43 18.22
CA PHE A 32 -5.97 -12.63 18.69
C PHE A 32 -5.82 -12.47 20.19
N GLN A 33 -5.00 -13.32 20.80
CA GLN A 33 -4.75 -13.32 22.24
C GLN A 33 -3.42 -12.67 22.65
N TYR A 34 -2.49 -12.50 21.72
CA TYR A 34 -1.16 -11.93 21.96
C TYR A 34 -0.93 -10.70 21.12
N ASP A 35 -0.04 -9.83 21.60
CA ASP A 35 0.33 -8.63 20.89
C ASP A 35 1.80 -8.24 21.11
N MET A 36 2.32 -7.42 20.20
CA MET A 36 3.58 -6.72 20.32
C MET A 36 3.45 -5.33 19.70
N THR A 37 4.48 -4.50 19.88
CA THR A 37 4.51 -3.16 19.29
C THR A 37 5.68 -3.02 18.34
N ALA A 38 5.46 -2.52 17.13
CA ALA A 38 6.53 -2.10 16.22
C ALA A 38 6.53 -0.57 16.13
N VAL A 39 7.64 0.06 16.51
CA VAL A 39 7.85 1.50 16.31
C VAL A 39 8.43 1.70 14.93
N VAL A 40 7.69 2.33 14.03
CA VAL A 40 8.05 2.42 12.60
C VAL A 40 8.18 3.87 12.13
N ALA A 41 9.02 4.09 11.13
CA ALA A 41 9.12 5.32 10.35
C ALA A 41 9.11 4.99 8.85
N LEU A 42 8.73 5.94 8.00
CA LEU A 42 8.59 5.74 6.55
C LEU A 42 9.71 6.47 5.81
N GLN A 43 10.27 5.84 4.77
CA GLN A 43 11.38 6.38 3.97
C GLN A 43 11.17 6.10 2.48
N PHE A 44 11.58 7.04 1.63
CA PHE A 44 11.68 6.88 0.18
C PHE A 44 12.98 7.53 -0.31
N GLU A 45 13.78 6.82 -1.10
CA GLU A 45 15.09 7.24 -1.62
C GLU A 45 15.99 7.89 -0.55
N ASP A 46 16.18 7.19 0.58
CA ASP A 46 16.96 7.67 1.74
C ASP A 46 16.41 8.91 2.46
N ALA A 47 15.26 9.45 2.03
CA ALA A 47 14.58 10.57 2.65
C ALA A 47 13.41 10.09 3.53
N VAL A 48 13.41 10.53 4.79
CA VAL A 48 12.30 10.27 5.73
C VAL A 48 11.05 11.02 5.29
N ILE A 49 9.92 10.31 5.22
CA ILE A 49 8.61 10.88 4.95
C ILE A 49 7.94 11.25 6.26
N ASN A 50 7.58 12.52 6.41
CA ASN A 50 6.92 13.04 7.61
C ASN A 50 5.43 13.36 7.43
N ASP A 51 4.94 13.43 6.19
CA ASP A 51 3.51 13.56 5.92
C ASP A 51 2.96 12.18 5.52
N TRP A 52 2.17 11.59 6.41
CA TRP A 52 1.61 10.25 6.23
C TRP A 52 0.15 10.29 5.74
N SER A 53 -0.38 11.45 5.36
CA SER A 53 -1.80 11.61 4.96
C SER A 53 -2.20 10.69 3.79
N ASN A 54 -1.26 10.43 2.87
CA ASN A 54 -1.45 9.58 1.70
C ASN A 54 -1.08 8.10 1.93
N TYR A 55 -0.68 7.71 3.14
CA TYR A 55 -0.20 6.36 3.40
C TYR A 55 -1.08 5.64 4.42
N GLU A 56 -1.34 4.36 4.17
CA GLU A 56 -1.81 3.42 5.18
C GLU A 56 -0.78 2.33 5.35
N ILE A 57 -0.56 1.86 6.57
CA ILE A 57 0.53 0.94 6.88
C ILE A 57 -0.03 -0.20 7.72
N ALA A 58 0.32 -1.42 7.35
CA ALA A 58 -0.16 -2.61 8.03
C ALA A 58 0.92 -3.68 8.15
N ALA A 59 0.81 -4.48 9.22
CA ALA A 59 1.64 -5.65 9.48
C ALA A 59 0.92 -6.93 9.06
N PHE A 60 1.67 -7.92 8.59
CA PHE A 60 1.17 -9.18 8.06
C PHE A 60 1.99 -10.38 8.53
N CYS A 61 1.30 -11.48 8.83
CA CYS A 61 1.89 -12.81 8.92
C CYS A 61 1.45 -13.60 7.68
N GLY A 62 2.36 -13.77 6.71
CA GLY A 62 2.01 -14.31 5.40
C GLY A 62 1.00 -13.44 4.67
N LYS A 63 -0.25 -13.92 4.54
CA LYS A 63 -1.35 -13.18 3.89
C LYS A 63 -2.30 -12.51 4.86
N GLU A 64 -2.19 -12.78 6.15
CA GLU A 64 -3.17 -12.36 7.15
C GLU A 64 -2.74 -11.04 7.78
N CYS A 65 -3.63 -10.04 7.76
CA CYS A 65 -3.38 -8.75 8.40
C CYS A 65 -3.36 -8.95 9.93
N ARG A 66 -2.34 -8.38 10.59
CA ARG A 66 -2.09 -8.49 12.03
C ARG A 66 -2.16 -7.18 12.77
N GLY A 67 -2.37 -6.08 12.06
CA GLY A 67 -2.30 -4.73 12.61
C GLY A 67 -2.35 -3.72 11.49
N VAL A 68 -3.09 -2.63 11.71
CA VAL A 68 -3.16 -1.48 10.82
C VAL A 68 -2.95 -0.24 11.69
N ILE A 69 -2.15 0.71 11.22
CA ILE A 69 -1.91 1.96 11.94
C ILE A 69 -3.19 2.81 11.92
N ASP A 70 -3.67 3.19 13.09
CA ASP A 70 -4.71 4.21 13.23
C ASP A 70 -4.04 5.61 13.16
N PRO A 71 -4.26 6.39 12.09
CA PRO A 71 -3.60 7.69 11.91
C PRO A 71 -3.97 8.72 12.98
N THR A 72 -5.02 8.47 13.77
CA THR A 72 -5.48 9.37 14.83
C THR A 72 -4.91 9.02 16.21
N LYS A 73 -4.40 7.80 16.40
CA LYS A 73 -3.96 7.30 17.72
C LYS A 73 -2.50 6.87 17.75
N ASP A 74 -2.01 6.33 16.65
CA ASP A 74 -0.74 5.62 16.65
C ASP A 74 0.42 6.47 16.14
N ILE A 75 0.13 7.56 15.41
CA ILE A 75 1.14 8.45 14.79
C ILE A 75 1.46 9.64 15.69
N LEU A 76 2.75 9.96 15.82
CA LEU A 76 3.23 11.14 16.55
C LEU A 76 4.56 11.67 15.97
N GLN A 77 4.98 12.85 16.44
CA GLN A 77 6.28 13.43 16.14
C GLN A 77 7.29 13.15 17.25
N TYR A 78 8.49 12.70 16.89
CA TYR A 78 9.62 12.54 17.80
C TYR A 78 10.89 13.09 17.16
N GLY A 79 11.51 14.11 17.77
CA GLY A 79 12.75 14.70 17.24
C GLY A 79 12.63 15.27 15.82
N GLY A 80 11.43 15.68 15.39
CA GLY A 80 11.16 16.16 14.03
C GLY A 80 10.90 15.04 13.00
N THR A 81 10.85 13.79 13.45
CA THR A 81 10.49 12.62 12.62
C THR A 81 9.11 12.10 13.01
N THR A 82 8.30 11.81 12.00
CA THR A 82 7.00 11.15 12.17
C THR A 82 7.22 9.67 12.36
N ILE A 83 6.72 9.15 13.47
CA ILE A 83 6.79 7.74 13.83
C ILE A 83 5.40 7.23 14.16
N ALA A 84 5.24 5.92 14.16
CA ALA A 84 4.03 5.29 14.62
C ALA A 84 4.28 4.07 15.51
N TYR A 85 3.40 3.83 16.47
CA TYR A 85 3.36 2.63 17.28
C TYR A 85 2.34 1.64 16.71
N LEU A 86 2.79 0.78 15.80
CA LEU A 86 1.93 -0.25 15.21
C LEU A 86 1.78 -1.43 16.17
N ARG A 87 0.56 -1.66 16.65
CA ARG A 87 0.20 -2.87 17.40
C ARG A 87 0.06 -4.04 16.43
N VAL A 88 0.86 -5.07 16.63
CA VAL A 88 0.82 -6.31 15.84
C VAL A 88 0.27 -7.42 16.73
N ARG A 89 -0.65 -8.22 16.21
CA ARG A 89 -1.35 -9.28 16.95
C ARG A 89 -0.94 -10.68 16.49
N SER A 90 -1.15 -11.68 17.35
CA SER A 90 -0.91 -13.10 17.04
C SER A 90 -1.71 -14.04 17.94
N ASN A 91 -1.81 -15.31 17.52
CA ASN A 91 -2.24 -16.44 18.36
C ASN A 91 -1.09 -17.37 18.76
N GLN A 92 0.15 -17.06 18.36
CA GLN A 92 1.37 -17.68 18.84
C GLN A 92 2.10 -16.70 19.75
N ALA A 93 2.59 -17.17 20.90
CA ALA A 93 3.30 -16.29 21.82
C ALA A 93 4.63 -15.79 21.24
N SER A 94 5.21 -16.49 20.25
CA SER A 94 6.43 -16.08 19.56
C SER A 94 6.67 -16.84 18.25
N GLY A 95 7.62 -16.33 17.46
CA GLY A 95 8.25 -17.06 16.35
C GLY A 95 7.63 -16.83 14.97
N GLU A 96 6.49 -16.15 14.88
CA GLU A 96 5.92 -15.77 13.58
C GLU A 96 6.74 -14.67 12.91
N GLU A 97 6.89 -14.77 11.59
CA GLU A 97 7.54 -13.73 10.80
C GLU A 97 6.52 -12.67 10.41
N ILE A 98 6.78 -11.42 10.80
CA ILE A 98 5.95 -10.26 10.47
C ILE A 98 6.63 -9.46 9.36
N THR A 99 5.83 -9.16 8.34
CA THR A 99 6.16 -8.32 7.20
C THR A 99 5.27 -7.08 7.19
N PHE A 100 5.63 -6.05 6.42
CA PHE A 100 4.90 -4.79 6.38
C PHE A 100 4.50 -4.45 4.96
N LYS A 101 3.34 -3.80 4.82
CA LYS A 101 2.88 -3.23 3.56
C LYS A 101 2.45 -1.80 3.78
N VAL A 102 2.62 -1.00 2.73
CA VAL A 102 2.20 0.39 2.69
C VAL A 102 1.26 0.57 1.50
N TYR A 103 0.06 1.09 1.73
CA TYR A 103 -0.85 1.50 0.68
C TYR A 103 -0.64 2.99 0.42
N ASP A 104 -0.19 3.32 -0.79
CA ASP A 104 -0.09 4.69 -1.27
C ASP A 104 -1.40 5.08 -1.94
N LYS A 105 -2.18 5.94 -1.27
CA LYS A 105 -3.48 6.42 -1.74
C LYS A 105 -3.36 7.28 -2.99
N SER A 106 -2.23 7.98 -3.15
CA SER A 106 -2.03 8.89 -4.28
C SER A 106 -1.79 8.13 -5.59
N ALA A 107 -1.04 7.02 -5.50
CA ALA A 107 -0.80 6.11 -6.62
C ALA A 107 -1.81 4.95 -6.69
N GLY A 108 -2.66 4.77 -5.68
CA GLY A 108 -3.65 3.70 -5.62
C GLY A 108 -3.06 2.28 -5.53
N ARG A 109 -1.83 2.13 -5.01
CA ARG A 109 -1.08 0.86 -5.05
C ARG A 109 -0.61 0.38 -3.68
N VAL A 110 -0.46 -0.94 -3.56
CA VAL A 110 0.15 -1.58 -2.40
C VAL A 110 1.64 -1.81 -2.66
N ILE A 111 2.45 -1.40 -1.70
CA ILE A 111 3.90 -1.51 -1.67
C ILE A 111 4.25 -2.56 -0.61
N ASN A 112 4.90 -3.66 -1.02
CA ASN A 112 5.47 -4.61 -0.06
C ASN A 112 6.82 -4.05 0.40
N VAL A 113 6.98 -3.84 1.71
CA VAL A 113 8.25 -3.35 2.27
C VAL A 113 9.27 -4.46 2.19
N GLN A 114 10.31 -4.25 1.40
CA GLN A 114 11.38 -5.23 1.20
C GLN A 114 12.47 -5.06 2.28
N GLY A 115 13.19 -6.14 2.59
CA GLY A 115 14.35 -6.10 3.48
C GLY A 115 14.06 -5.92 4.98
N LEU A 116 12.83 -5.60 5.38
CA LEU A 116 12.41 -5.57 6.79
C LEU A 116 11.49 -6.74 7.13
N LYS A 117 11.96 -7.55 8.08
CA LYS A 117 11.18 -8.59 8.74
C LYS A 117 11.41 -8.50 10.23
N VAL A 118 10.37 -8.70 11.03
CA VAL A 118 10.50 -8.78 12.48
C VAL A 118 9.90 -10.09 12.99
N THR A 119 10.53 -10.70 13.98
CA THR A 119 10.00 -11.90 14.62
C THR A 119 9.01 -11.47 15.69
N PHE A 120 7.81 -12.04 15.68
CA PHE A 120 6.81 -11.82 16.70
C PHE A 120 7.26 -12.38 18.05
N GLN A 121 7.04 -11.62 19.11
CA GLN A 121 7.24 -12.02 20.50
C GLN A 121 6.21 -11.26 21.35
N ASN A 122 5.40 -11.98 22.14
CA ASN A 122 4.37 -11.37 22.97
C ASN A 122 4.97 -10.35 23.97
N ASP A 123 4.26 -9.24 24.15
CA ASP A 123 4.62 -8.08 24.98
C ASP A 123 5.94 -7.38 24.59
N ASP A 124 6.53 -7.73 23.45
CA ASP A 124 7.78 -7.13 22.99
C ASP A 124 7.56 -5.79 22.26
N THR A 125 8.63 -5.00 22.16
CA THR A 125 8.67 -3.76 21.39
C THR A 125 9.83 -3.76 20.40
N GLN A 126 9.50 -3.77 19.12
CA GLN A 126 10.44 -3.73 18.01
C GLN A 126 10.75 -2.28 17.63
N GLY A 127 11.97 -1.84 17.89
CA GLY A 127 12.41 -0.45 17.65
C GLY A 127 12.13 0.48 18.83
N THR A 128 12.53 1.74 18.70
CA THR A 128 12.26 2.79 19.70
C THR A 128 11.97 4.10 18.99
N PRO A 129 11.42 5.14 19.64
CA PRO A 129 11.24 6.45 19.01
C PRO A 129 12.54 7.05 18.46
N ALA A 130 13.66 6.81 19.14
CA ALA A 130 14.98 7.30 18.69
C ALA A 130 15.60 6.44 17.57
N ASN A 131 15.21 5.16 17.49
CA ASN A 131 15.67 4.21 16.48
C ASN A 131 14.48 3.36 16.00
N PRO A 132 13.56 3.93 15.20
CA PRO A 132 12.42 3.20 14.68
C PRO A 132 12.86 2.17 13.63
N LYS A 133 12.01 1.19 13.36
CA LYS A 133 12.16 0.31 12.19
C LYS A 133 11.79 1.10 10.95
N ILE A 134 12.71 1.20 10.01
CA ILE A 134 12.50 1.94 8.76
C ILE A 134 11.72 1.07 7.79
N LEU A 135 10.55 1.56 7.39
CA LEU A 135 9.78 1.06 6.27
C LEU A 135 10.26 1.82 5.03
N ASP A 136 11.23 1.23 4.35
CA ASP A 136 11.69 1.76 3.07
C ASP A 136 10.70 1.34 1.98
N ILE A 137 10.02 2.33 1.39
CA ILE A 137 9.08 2.14 0.30
C ILE A 137 9.70 2.40 -1.06
N THR A 138 11.02 2.60 -1.12
CA THR A 138 11.77 2.61 -2.38
C THR A 138 11.65 1.23 -3.02
N GLN A 139 10.91 1.15 -4.13
CA GLN A 139 10.82 -0.07 -4.92
C GLN A 139 12.01 -0.10 -5.87
N ASN A 140 12.98 -0.95 -5.58
CA ASN A 140 14.03 -1.30 -6.54
C ASN A 140 13.47 -2.36 -7.48
N PHE A 141 12.68 -1.93 -8.46
CA PHE A 141 12.25 -2.81 -9.54
C PHE A 141 13.31 -2.85 -10.64
N ASN A 142 13.37 -3.96 -11.37
CA ASN A 142 14.10 -4.03 -12.61
C ASN A 142 13.23 -3.40 -13.71
N PRO A 143 13.63 -2.28 -14.35
CA PRO A 143 12.82 -1.67 -15.39
C PRO A 143 12.47 -2.67 -16.50
N GLY A 144 11.19 -2.80 -16.80
CA GLY A 144 10.63 -3.75 -17.76
C GLY A 144 10.29 -5.15 -17.21
N ASP A 145 10.66 -5.48 -15.98
CA ASP A 145 10.25 -6.72 -15.29
C ASP A 145 8.92 -6.45 -14.57
N VAL A 146 7.82 -6.53 -15.33
CA VAL A 146 6.50 -6.14 -14.84
C VAL A 146 5.82 -7.26 -14.05
N ASN A 147 6.35 -8.47 -14.09
CA ASN A 147 5.85 -9.61 -13.33
C ASN A 147 6.68 -9.92 -12.07
N ASP A 148 7.81 -9.21 -11.87
CA ASP A 148 8.76 -9.29 -10.75
C ASP A 148 9.38 -10.70 -10.61
N ASP A 149 9.67 -11.35 -11.74
CA ASP A 149 10.32 -12.67 -11.79
C ASP A 149 11.85 -12.62 -11.86
N GLY A 150 12.41 -11.42 -12.03
CA GLY A 150 13.84 -11.13 -12.09
C GLY A 150 14.40 -11.05 -13.51
N GLU A 151 13.61 -11.36 -14.54
CA GLU A 151 14.00 -11.31 -15.95
C GLU A 151 13.08 -10.35 -16.74
N VAL A 152 13.57 -9.78 -17.84
CA VAL A 152 12.73 -9.01 -18.78
C VAL A 152 12.51 -9.87 -20.00
N THR A 153 11.29 -10.37 -20.16
CA THR A 153 10.95 -11.41 -21.14
C THR A 153 9.74 -11.02 -22.00
N MET A 154 9.26 -11.95 -22.84
CA MET A 154 8.04 -11.75 -23.61
C MET A 154 6.79 -11.75 -22.72
N ASP A 155 6.84 -12.39 -21.55
CA ASP A 155 5.71 -12.37 -20.63
C ASP A 155 5.47 -10.95 -20.11
N ASP A 156 6.52 -10.18 -19.87
CA ASP A 156 6.43 -8.78 -19.47
C ASP A 156 5.83 -7.90 -20.56
N VAL A 157 6.25 -8.13 -21.81
CA VAL A 157 5.70 -7.44 -22.98
C VAL A 157 4.19 -7.70 -23.08
N LEU A 158 3.75 -8.96 -22.96
CA LEU A 158 2.33 -9.32 -23.06
C LEU A 158 1.51 -8.70 -21.91
N MET A 159 2.03 -8.74 -20.69
CA MET A 159 1.36 -8.10 -19.55
C MET A 159 1.25 -6.59 -19.71
N THR A 160 2.28 -5.95 -20.26
CA THR A 160 2.29 -4.50 -20.54
C THR A 160 1.30 -4.14 -21.63
N ILE A 161 1.15 -4.98 -22.67
CA ILE A 161 0.09 -4.80 -23.68
C ILE A 161 -1.29 -4.84 -23.03
N ASP A 162 -1.58 -5.85 -22.21
CA ASP A 162 -2.87 -5.97 -21.52
C ASP A 162 -3.15 -4.74 -20.63
N ALA A 163 -2.14 -4.30 -19.87
CA ALA A 163 -2.21 -3.10 -19.05
C ALA A 163 -2.45 -1.82 -19.89
N SER A 164 -1.79 -1.68 -21.04
CA SER A 164 -1.97 -0.54 -21.96
C SER A 164 -3.38 -0.47 -22.58
N LEU A 165 -4.09 -1.59 -22.61
CA LEU A 165 -5.49 -1.69 -23.05
C LEU A 165 -6.49 -1.45 -21.91
N GLY A 166 -6.00 -1.11 -20.71
CA GLY A 166 -6.79 -0.86 -19.50
C GLY A 166 -7.06 -2.12 -18.67
N ASN A 167 -6.53 -3.29 -19.05
CA ASN A 167 -6.68 -4.54 -18.31
C ASN A 167 -5.41 -4.81 -17.49
N VAL A 168 -5.26 -4.16 -16.33
CA VAL A 168 -4.06 -4.34 -15.49
C VAL A 168 -4.05 -5.74 -14.86
N PRO A 169 -3.07 -6.62 -15.20
CA PRO A 169 -2.98 -7.95 -14.59
C PRO A 169 -2.74 -7.88 -13.07
N ALA A 170 -3.23 -8.87 -12.31
CA ALA A 170 -3.16 -8.87 -10.85
C ALA A 170 -1.72 -8.87 -10.27
N LYS A 171 -0.72 -9.25 -11.07
CA LYS A 171 0.70 -9.27 -10.70
C LYS A 171 1.52 -8.15 -11.36
N TYR A 172 0.85 -7.23 -12.05
CA TYR A 172 1.55 -6.22 -12.82
C TYR A 172 2.17 -5.15 -11.93
N ASN A 173 3.48 -5.00 -12.02
CA ASN A 173 4.23 -3.93 -11.39
C ASN A 173 4.19 -2.70 -12.29
N MET A 174 3.27 -1.77 -12.00
CA MET A 174 3.15 -0.53 -12.77
C MET A 174 4.43 0.31 -12.77
N ALA A 175 5.22 0.27 -11.71
CA ALA A 175 6.47 1.03 -11.64
C ALA A 175 7.54 0.47 -12.58
N ALA A 176 7.61 -0.86 -12.66
CA ALA A 176 8.50 -1.54 -13.61
C ALA A 176 8.01 -1.41 -15.05
N GLY A 177 6.70 -1.26 -15.25
CA GLY A 177 6.07 -1.13 -16.55
C GLY A 177 6.10 0.27 -17.15
N ASP A 178 6.07 1.32 -16.33
CA ASP A 178 6.22 2.72 -16.75
C ASP A 178 7.72 3.04 -16.95
N VAL A 179 8.24 2.66 -18.11
CA VAL A 179 9.68 2.67 -18.40
C VAL A 179 10.15 3.95 -19.09
N ASP A 180 9.23 4.76 -19.61
CA ASP A 180 9.53 6.13 -20.04
C ASP A 180 9.27 7.19 -18.96
N GLY A 181 8.57 6.83 -17.88
CA GLY A 181 8.39 7.64 -16.68
C GLY A 181 7.35 8.74 -16.84
N ASP A 182 6.40 8.58 -17.76
CA ASP A 182 5.34 9.57 -18.01
C ASP A 182 4.11 9.40 -17.10
N GLY A 183 4.06 8.30 -16.33
CA GLY A 183 3.00 7.99 -15.38
C GLY A 183 1.81 7.24 -15.98
N GLU A 184 1.82 6.92 -17.27
CA GLU A 184 0.81 6.14 -17.97
C GLU A 184 1.41 4.85 -18.56
N ILE A 185 0.69 3.73 -18.51
CA ILE A 185 1.13 2.52 -19.22
C ILE A 185 0.58 2.56 -20.65
N THR A 186 1.46 2.77 -21.62
CA THR A 186 1.09 2.96 -23.02
C THR A 186 1.86 2.02 -23.96
N ILE A 187 1.60 2.15 -25.26
CA ILE A 187 2.37 1.42 -26.27
C ILE A 187 3.85 1.86 -26.32
N ASN A 188 4.18 3.05 -25.80
CA ASN A 188 5.57 3.50 -25.73
C ASN A 188 6.37 2.62 -24.78
N ASP A 189 5.81 2.30 -23.61
CA ASP A 189 6.40 1.38 -22.65
C ASP A 189 6.62 -0.01 -23.25
N VAL A 190 5.60 -0.54 -23.93
CA VAL A 190 5.68 -1.82 -24.64
C VAL A 190 6.87 -1.83 -25.60
N VAL A 191 7.06 -0.77 -26.38
CA VAL A 191 8.18 -0.66 -27.33
C VAL A 191 9.52 -0.64 -26.60
N ILE A 192 9.62 0.04 -25.45
CA ILE A 192 10.85 0.10 -24.66
C ILE A 192 11.16 -1.26 -24.03
N ILE A 193 10.18 -1.92 -23.40
CA ILE A 193 10.35 -3.24 -22.78
C ILE A 193 10.75 -4.29 -23.82
N ILE A 194 10.18 -4.24 -25.03
CA ILE A 194 10.60 -5.09 -26.16
C ILE A 194 12.09 -4.93 -26.47
N ASN A 195 12.67 -3.74 -26.28
CA ASN A 195 14.09 -3.48 -26.53
C ASN A 195 14.98 -3.81 -25.33
N MET A 196 14.41 -3.96 -24.13
CA MET A 196 15.10 -4.37 -22.90
C MET A 196 15.19 -5.88 -22.74
N LYS A 197 14.26 -6.64 -23.35
CA LYS A 197 14.18 -8.10 -23.17
C LYS A 197 15.49 -8.82 -23.51
N GLN A 198 15.85 -9.79 -22.69
CA GLN A 198 17.08 -10.59 -22.82
C GLN A 198 16.84 -11.89 -23.59
#